data_AF-A0A3S3LVH6-F1
#
_entry.id   AF-A0A3S3LVH6-F1
#
_cell.length_a   1.000
_cell.length_b   1.000
_cell.length_c   1.000
_cell.angle_alpha   90.00
_cell.angle_beta   90.00
_cell.angle_gamma   90.00
#
_symmetry.space_group_name_H-M   'P 1'
#
loop_
_entity.id
_entity.type
_entity.pdbx_description
1 polymer ?
#
loop_
_entity_poly.entity_id
_entity_poly.type
_entity_poly.pdbx_seq_one_letter_code
_entity_poly.pdbx_strand_id
1 'polypeptide(L)'
;MPIHEHWHAAAAAKGFEITCRVDDRYHLMLRCEACGQEHRSKLHVLMTSQPLCPHCMDARWRADAEAAGLVWLGRDPEDRHYGFYQAPCGHGLRRQFELVKRIAAGECAHRCERCQNEKEEAEAKARGWSLIGPAPGRGPNYRVYRHSCGHEQAIARANMQSGRFNCASCGEGWSTAPSFIYCMCFALPGLAPLVKLGFSRNPDSRLHWQLKRSPDLSGHILRSVPIRNGHTAQSLEKKMHAALRRNHRDSVIPPERYRPWLRVKSEIYAAGLQPVILKLLDDLDTGLRATD
;
A
#
# COMPACT_ATOMS: atom_id res chain seq x y z
N MET A 1 23.76 16.39 -53.03
CA MET A 1 22.48 15.81 -53.49
C MET A 1 21.37 16.80 -53.24
N PRO A 2 20.49 17.08 -54.22
CA PRO A 2 19.38 18.02 -54.06
C PRO A 2 18.37 17.51 -53.02
N ILE A 3 17.73 18.44 -52.31
CA ILE A 3 16.56 18.16 -51.47
C ILE A 3 15.36 18.12 -52.41
N HIS A 4 14.60 17.03 -52.39
CA HIS A 4 13.49 16.86 -53.33
C HIS A 4 12.29 17.71 -52.93
N GLU A 5 11.58 18.26 -53.90
CA GLU A 5 10.38 19.10 -53.69
C GLU A 5 9.30 18.40 -52.88
N HIS A 6 9.11 17.09 -53.07
CA HIS A 6 8.16 16.30 -52.29
C HIS A 6 8.53 16.22 -50.79
N TRP A 7 9.81 16.40 -50.40
CA TRP A 7 10.20 16.52 -48.99
C TRP A 7 9.83 17.88 -48.41
N HIS A 8 10.00 18.96 -49.19
CA HIS A 8 9.56 20.30 -48.79
C HIS A 8 8.04 20.33 -48.57
N ALA A 9 7.27 19.76 -49.50
CA ALA A 9 5.82 19.63 -49.36
C ALA A 9 5.42 18.83 -48.10
N ALA A 10 6.12 17.72 -47.82
CA ALA A 10 5.87 16.91 -46.63
C ALA A 10 6.21 17.64 -45.31
N ALA A 11 7.28 18.44 -45.29
CA ALA A 11 7.63 19.26 -44.14
C ALA A 11 6.61 20.36 -43.89
N ALA A 12 6.23 21.12 -44.93
CA ALA A 12 5.26 22.20 -44.82
C ALA A 12 3.90 21.66 -44.34
N ALA A 13 3.43 20.54 -44.89
CA ALA A 13 2.19 19.89 -44.44
C ALA A 13 2.22 19.47 -42.96
N LYS A 14 3.41 19.34 -42.35
CA LYS A 14 3.62 18.96 -40.95
C LYS A 14 4.01 20.15 -40.06
N GLY A 15 4.01 21.38 -40.59
CA GLY A 15 4.36 22.62 -39.87
C GLY A 15 5.87 22.86 -39.72
N PHE A 16 6.65 22.41 -40.71
CA PHE A 16 8.11 22.57 -40.72
C PHE A 16 8.63 23.05 -42.08
N GLU A 17 9.70 23.83 -42.05
CA GLU A 17 10.49 24.20 -43.23
C GLU A 17 11.80 23.41 -43.23
N ILE A 18 12.20 22.81 -44.37
CA ILE A 18 13.53 22.22 -44.53
C ILE A 18 14.50 23.35 -44.90
N THR A 19 15.43 23.67 -44.01
CA THR A 19 16.40 24.75 -44.24
C THR A 19 17.65 24.23 -44.94
N CYS A 20 18.13 23.05 -44.57
CA CYS A 20 19.25 22.39 -45.23
C CYS A 20 19.29 20.89 -44.94
N ARG A 21 20.21 20.20 -45.63
CA ARG A 21 20.60 18.83 -45.28
C ARG A 21 21.81 18.91 -44.35
N VAL A 22 21.82 18.08 -43.30
CA VAL A 22 22.88 18.09 -42.28
C VAL A 22 23.41 16.68 -42.07
N ASP A 23 24.64 16.56 -41.59
CA ASP A 23 25.40 15.32 -41.31
C ASP A 23 25.61 14.37 -42.51
N ASP A 24 24.53 13.82 -43.06
CA ASP A 24 24.56 12.79 -44.09
C ASP A 24 23.32 12.88 -45.00
N ARG A 25 23.12 11.86 -45.85
CA ARG A 25 21.98 11.82 -46.79
C ARG A 25 20.61 11.60 -46.13
N TYR A 26 20.57 11.27 -44.83
CA TYR A 26 19.39 10.89 -44.08
C TYR A 26 18.97 11.91 -43.02
N HIS A 27 19.70 13.00 -42.82
CA HIS A 27 19.34 14.02 -41.82
C HIS A 27 19.05 15.37 -42.48
N LEU A 28 17.96 15.98 -42.03
CA LEU A 28 17.50 17.28 -42.47
C LEU A 28 17.49 18.21 -41.27
N MET A 29 17.80 19.48 -41.50
CA MET A 29 17.50 20.54 -40.55
C MET A 29 16.09 21.03 -40.81
N LEU A 30 15.24 20.93 -39.79
CA LEU A 30 13.86 21.39 -39.82
C LEU A 30 13.70 22.62 -38.94
N ARG A 31 13.20 23.70 -39.52
CA ARG A 31 12.71 24.87 -38.78
C ARG A 31 11.24 24.65 -38.44
N CYS A 32 10.90 24.76 -37.16
CA CYS A 32 9.51 24.65 -36.73
C CYS A 32 8.77 25.96 -36.97
N GLU A 33 7.62 25.93 -37.64
CA GLU A 33 6.82 27.14 -37.88
C GLU A 33 6.24 27.72 -36.59
N ALA A 34 5.98 26.89 -35.58
CA ALA A 34 5.38 27.33 -34.32
C ALA A 34 6.36 28.12 -33.41
N CYS A 35 7.64 27.76 -33.38
CA CYS A 35 8.63 28.41 -32.50
C CYS A 35 9.81 29.05 -33.24
N GLY A 36 9.89 28.89 -34.56
CA GLY A 36 10.99 29.39 -35.41
C GLY A 36 12.33 28.68 -35.20
N GLN A 37 12.45 27.76 -34.24
CA GLN A 37 13.71 27.11 -33.92
C GLN A 37 14.02 25.95 -34.86
N GLU A 38 15.31 25.79 -35.13
CA GLU A 38 15.84 24.72 -35.96
C GLU A 38 16.19 23.49 -35.12
N HIS A 39 15.91 22.31 -35.67
CA HIS A 39 16.32 21.05 -35.07
C HIS A 39 16.61 20.00 -36.14
N ARG A 40 17.54 19.10 -35.80
CA ARG A 40 17.88 17.96 -36.62
C ARG A 40 16.74 16.93 -36.57
N SER A 41 16.34 16.44 -37.74
CA SER A 41 15.40 15.33 -37.89
C SER A 41 15.89 14.32 -38.93
N LYS A 42 15.54 13.05 -38.74
CA LYS A 42 15.79 12.02 -39.76
C LYS A 42 14.77 12.18 -40.88
N LEU A 43 15.23 12.11 -42.12
CA LEU A 43 14.38 12.10 -43.31
C LEU A 43 13.28 11.03 -43.19
N HIS A 44 13.63 9.83 -42.71
CA HIS A 44 12.63 8.78 -42.49
C HIS A 44 11.50 9.22 -41.56
N VAL A 45 11.83 9.89 -40.43
CA VAL A 45 10.83 10.40 -39.47
C VAL A 45 9.93 11.43 -40.13
N LEU A 46 10.51 12.35 -40.90
CA LEU A 46 9.75 13.33 -41.68
C LEU A 46 8.81 12.65 -42.67
N MET A 47 9.21 11.56 -43.33
CA MET A 47 8.38 10.91 -44.34
C MET A 47 7.30 10.02 -43.73
N THR A 48 7.58 9.32 -42.63
CA THR A 48 6.69 8.27 -42.10
C THR A 48 5.86 8.67 -40.89
N SER A 49 6.20 9.76 -40.20
CA SER A 49 5.57 10.16 -38.94
C SER A 49 5.50 11.68 -38.77
N GLN A 50 4.89 12.17 -37.70
CA GLN A 50 4.91 13.58 -37.33
C GLN A 50 6.20 13.90 -36.54
N PRO A 51 7.14 14.71 -37.06
CA PRO A 51 8.29 15.16 -36.26
C PRO A 51 7.82 15.98 -35.06
N LEU A 52 8.44 15.75 -33.90
CA LEU A 52 8.24 16.56 -32.72
C LEU A 52 9.38 17.56 -32.60
N CYS A 53 9.06 18.86 -32.55
CA CYS A 53 10.06 19.89 -32.29
C CYS A 53 10.56 19.76 -30.83
N PRO A 54 11.87 19.50 -30.60
CA PRO A 54 12.40 19.36 -29.25
C PRO A 54 12.30 20.65 -28.45
N HIS A 55 12.35 21.82 -29.11
CA HIS A 55 12.20 23.13 -28.48
C HIS A 55 10.78 23.38 -27.99
N CYS A 56 9.76 23.08 -28.82
CA CYS A 56 8.36 23.18 -28.38
C CYS A 56 8.05 22.18 -27.26
N MET A 57 8.66 20.98 -27.30
CA MET A 57 8.53 20.00 -26.23
C MET A 57 9.14 20.48 -24.92
N ASP A 58 10.35 21.05 -24.95
CA ASP A 58 11.00 21.62 -23.76
C ASP A 58 10.22 22.81 -23.19
N ALA A 59 9.74 23.71 -24.06
CA ALA A 59 8.87 24.81 -23.66
C ALA A 59 7.58 24.32 -22.99
N ARG A 60 6.97 23.24 -23.54
CA ARG A 60 5.78 22.62 -22.94
C ARG A 60 6.09 22.03 -21.56
N TRP A 61 7.20 21.32 -21.39
CA TRP A 61 7.58 20.78 -20.07
C TRP A 61 7.87 21.86 -19.05
N ARG A 62 8.47 22.99 -19.45
CA ARG A 62 8.64 24.16 -18.58
C ARG A 62 7.30 24.74 -18.16
N ALA A 63 6.37 24.92 -19.09
CA ALA A 63 5.03 25.41 -18.80
C ALA A 63 4.25 24.46 -17.89
N ASP A 64 4.31 23.15 -18.15
CA ASP A 64 3.70 22.12 -17.29
C ASP A 64 4.31 22.16 -15.88
N ALA A 65 5.63 22.34 -15.76
CA ALA A 65 6.31 22.47 -14.48
C ALA A 65 5.83 23.71 -13.71
N GLU A 66 5.81 24.87 -14.36
CA GLU A 66 5.37 26.13 -13.76
C GLU A 66 3.92 26.05 -13.28
N ALA A 67 3.02 25.54 -14.12
CA ALA A 67 1.62 25.32 -13.76
C ALA A 67 1.45 24.31 -12.61
N ALA A 68 2.35 23.33 -12.50
CA ALA A 68 2.42 22.39 -11.37
C ALA A 68 3.09 22.97 -10.11
N GLY A 69 3.55 24.23 -10.15
CA GLY A 69 4.30 24.88 -9.06
C GLY A 69 5.71 24.30 -8.87
N LEU A 70 6.32 23.79 -9.94
CA LEU A 70 7.66 23.20 -9.97
C LEU A 70 8.59 24.01 -10.88
N VAL A 71 9.90 23.94 -10.63
CA VAL A 71 10.91 24.49 -11.54
C VAL A 71 11.50 23.37 -12.40
N TRP A 72 11.48 23.52 -13.72
CA TRP A 72 12.11 22.57 -14.65
C TRP A 72 13.64 22.66 -14.56
N LEU A 73 14.30 21.52 -14.31
CA LEU A 73 15.77 21.43 -14.24
C LEU A 73 16.39 20.73 -15.46
N GLY A 74 15.58 19.99 -16.22
CA GLY A 74 16.03 19.30 -17.42
C GLY A 74 15.53 17.87 -17.52
N ARG A 75 15.79 17.23 -18.65
CA ARG A 75 15.38 15.84 -18.90
C ARG A 75 16.29 14.89 -18.15
N ASP A 76 15.77 13.71 -17.86
CA ASP A 76 16.59 12.58 -17.47
C ASP A 76 17.36 12.06 -18.71
N PRO A 77 18.71 12.03 -18.69
CA PRO A 77 19.50 11.55 -19.81
C PRO A 77 19.38 10.03 -20.02
N GLU A 78 19.03 9.28 -18.98
CA GLU A 78 18.93 7.81 -19.00
C GLU A 78 17.51 7.34 -19.31
N ASP A 79 16.50 8.16 -19.06
CA ASP A 79 15.10 7.80 -19.26
C ASP A 79 14.28 8.91 -19.95
N ARG A 80 13.91 8.66 -21.21
CA ARG A 80 13.15 9.60 -22.03
C ARG A 80 11.77 9.98 -21.48
N HIS A 81 11.23 9.22 -20.52
CA HIS A 81 9.91 9.46 -19.93
C HIS A 81 9.98 10.34 -18.68
N TYR A 82 11.17 10.65 -18.19
CA TYR A 82 11.38 11.40 -16.94
C TYR A 82 12.12 12.72 -17.16
N GLY A 83 11.92 13.61 -16.20
CA GLY A 83 12.71 14.82 -16.03
C GLY A 83 12.96 15.14 -14.56
N PHE A 84 13.86 16.09 -14.35
CA PHE A 84 14.23 16.63 -13.06
C PHE A 84 13.54 17.97 -12.84
N TYR A 85 13.04 18.15 -11.62
CA TYR A 85 12.29 19.33 -11.19
C TYR A 85 12.74 19.77 -9.81
N GLN A 86 12.59 21.04 -9.47
CA GLN A 86 12.71 21.52 -8.09
C GLN A 86 11.30 21.82 -7.54
N ALA A 87 11.01 21.30 -6.35
CA ALA A 87 9.78 21.59 -5.63
C ALA A 87 9.86 22.92 -4.87
N PRO A 88 8.72 23.53 -4.46
CA PRO A 88 8.70 24.74 -3.64
C PRO A 88 9.43 24.61 -2.31
N CYS A 89 9.54 23.38 -1.79
CA CYS A 89 10.32 23.07 -0.59
C CYS A 89 11.85 23.04 -0.83
N GLY A 90 12.32 23.37 -2.03
CA GLY A 90 13.73 23.39 -2.42
C GLY A 90 14.30 22.03 -2.87
N HIS A 91 13.57 20.93 -2.67
CA HIS A 91 14.03 19.59 -3.01
C HIS A 91 13.96 19.26 -4.51
N GLY A 92 14.99 18.60 -5.01
CA GLY A 92 15.00 18.00 -6.35
C GLY A 92 14.11 16.75 -6.44
N LEU A 93 13.35 16.65 -7.52
CA LEU A 93 12.41 15.57 -7.82
C LEU A 93 12.71 14.97 -9.19
N ARG A 94 12.65 13.64 -9.28
CA ARG A 94 12.61 12.91 -10.56
C ARG A 94 11.17 12.48 -10.83
N ARG A 95 10.58 12.93 -11.94
CA ARG A 95 9.15 12.69 -12.25
C ARG A 95 8.92 12.38 -13.72
N GLN A 96 7.91 11.55 -13.97
CA GLN A 96 7.42 11.32 -15.31
C GLN A 96 6.71 12.57 -15.83
N PHE A 97 6.84 12.84 -17.12
CA PHE A 97 6.17 13.97 -17.77
C PHE A 97 4.65 13.93 -17.62
N GLU A 98 4.05 12.73 -17.77
CA GLU A 98 2.60 12.58 -17.66
C GLU A 98 2.09 12.89 -16.25
N LEU A 99 2.85 12.56 -15.21
CA LEU A 99 2.49 12.91 -13.84
C LEU A 99 2.51 14.43 -13.62
N VAL A 100 3.53 15.13 -14.13
CA VAL A 100 3.62 16.59 -14.00
C VAL A 100 2.49 17.28 -14.76
N LYS A 101 2.15 16.80 -15.95
CA LYS A 101 1.00 17.28 -16.72
C LYS A 101 -0.32 17.13 -15.94
N ARG A 102 -0.54 16.00 -15.27
CA ARG A 102 -1.72 15.79 -14.42
C ARG A 102 -1.74 16.69 -13.19
N ILE A 103 -0.57 17.03 -12.63
CA ILE A 103 -0.46 18.00 -11.53
C ILE A 103 -0.81 19.41 -12.05
N ALA A 104 -0.28 19.80 -13.22
CA ALA A 104 -0.58 21.07 -13.86
C ALA A 104 -2.08 21.23 -14.17
N ALA A 105 -2.76 20.14 -14.55
CA ALA A 105 -4.21 20.10 -14.75
C ALA A 105 -5.03 20.08 -13.44
N GLY A 106 -4.38 20.06 -12.27
CA GLY A 106 -5.05 20.01 -10.98
C GLY A 106 -5.68 18.65 -10.62
N GLU A 107 -5.44 17.60 -11.40
CA GLU A 107 -5.98 16.26 -11.13
C GLU A 107 -5.37 15.61 -9.88
N CYS A 108 -4.14 16.00 -9.54
CA CYS A 108 -3.45 15.50 -8.36
C CYS A 108 -2.47 16.55 -7.83
N ALA A 109 -2.21 16.48 -6.52
CA ALA A 109 -1.24 17.37 -5.89
C ALA A 109 0.18 16.81 -6.01
N HIS A 110 1.15 17.72 -6.14
CA HIS A 110 2.54 17.35 -6.00
C HIS A 110 2.80 16.80 -4.58
N ARG A 111 3.70 15.82 -4.49
CA ARG A 111 4.19 15.28 -3.23
C ARG A 111 5.71 15.18 -3.30
N CYS A 112 6.39 15.82 -2.37
CA CYS A 112 7.81 15.64 -2.15
C CYS A 112 8.04 14.49 -1.17
N GLU A 113 8.76 13.44 -1.58
CA GLU A 113 9.04 12.29 -0.72
C GLU A 113 9.91 12.68 0.47
N ARG A 114 10.83 13.63 0.31
CA ARG A 114 11.72 14.09 1.39
C ARG A 114 10.92 14.79 2.49
N CYS A 115 10.11 15.79 2.14
CA CYS A 115 9.23 16.46 3.11
C CYS A 115 8.22 15.48 3.74
N GLN A 116 7.74 14.50 2.97
CA GLN A 116 6.83 13.49 3.51
C GLN A 116 7.53 12.60 4.55
N ASN A 117 8.77 12.19 4.29
CA ASN A 117 9.57 11.38 5.22
C ASN A 117 9.94 12.18 6.47
N GLU A 118 10.34 13.44 6.31
CA GLU A 118 10.62 14.36 7.42
C GLU A 118 9.39 14.56 8.31
N LYS A 119 8.22 14.73 7.70
CA LYS A 119 6.95 14.82 8.42
C LYS A 119 6.64 13.53 9.19
N GLU A 120 6.81 12.36 8.56
CA GLU A 120 6.58 11.06 9.21
C GLU A 120 7.55 10.83 10.38
N GLU A 121 8.83 11.19 10.22
CA GLU A 121 9.83 11.13 11.29
C GLU A 121 9.47 12.08 12.43
N ALA A 122 9.04 13.32 12.13
CA ALA A 122 8.61 14.28 13.14
C ALA A 122 7.37 13.80 13.91
N GLU A 123 6.38 13.25 13.20
CA GLU A 123 5.18 12.63 13.79
C GLU A 123 5.54 11.46 14.71
N ALA A 124 6.50 10.61 14.30
CA ALA A 124 7.00 9.51 15.12
C ALA A 124 7.73 10.04 16.37
N LYS A 125 8.66 10.98 16.18
CA LYS A 125 9.50 11.53 17.25
C LYS A 125 8.68 12.23 18.32
N ALA A 126 7.67 13.01 17.91
CA ALA A 126 6.73 13.67 18.82
C ALA A 126 6.00 12.67 19.75
N ARG A 127 5.97 11.38 19.38
CA ARG A 127 5.30 10.31 20.12
C ARG A 127 6.29 9.33 20.77
N GLY A 128 7.59 9.62 20.75
CA GLY A 128 8.62 8.74 21.32
C GLY A 128 8.97 7.55 20.42
N TRP A 129 8.80 7.68 19.11
CA TRP A 129 9.16 6.68 18.11
C TRP A 129 10.16 7.25 17.10
N SER A 130 10.96 6.39 16.47
CA SER A 130 11.73 6.73 15.27
C SER A 130 11.28 5.87 14.09
N LEU A 131 11.26 6.46 12.89
CA LEU A 131 10.88 5.74 11.67
C LEU A 131 12.07 4.94 11.15
N ILE A 132 11.89 3.63 10.96
CA ILE A 132 12.91 2.76 10.36
C ILE A 132 12.71 2.70 8.84
N GLY A 133 11.46 2.54 8.40
CA GLY A 133 11.15 2.47 6.97
C GLY A 133 9.86 1.70 6.65
N PRO A 134 9.72 1.22 5.40
CA PRO A 134 8.59 0.40 4.98
C PRO A 134 8.44 -0.88 5.82
N ALA A 135 7.21 -1.36 6.01
CA ALA A 135 6.94 -2.64 6.66
C ALA A 135 6.70 -3.75 5.61
N PRO A 136 7.67 -4.65 5.35
CA PRO A 136 7.49 -5.73 4.38
C PRO A 136 6.28 -6.60 4.75
N GLY A 137 5.45 -6.94 3.77
CA GLY A 137 4.30 -7.85 3.95
C GLY A 137 3.08 -7.27 4.68
N ARG A 138 3.06 -5.96 5.01
CA ARG A 138 1.89 -5.28 5.63
C ARG A 138 1.16 -4.31 4.69
N GLY A 139 1.74 -4.05 3.51
CA GLY A 139 1.21 -3.12 2.51
C GLY A 139 1.79 -1.70 2.64
N PRO A 140 1.56 -0.83 1.63
CA PRO A 140 2.22 0.47 1.50
C PRO A 140 1.87 1.47 2.61
N ASN A 141 0.78 1.24 3.34
CA ASN A 141 0.31 2.11 4.42
C ASN A 141 0.97 1.85 5.78
N TYR A 142 1.80 0.82 5.88
CA TYR A 142 2.52 0.48 7.11
C TYR A 142 3.99 0.89 7.04
N ARG A 143 4.52 1.24 8.20
CA ARG A 143 5.93 1.50 8.42
C ARG A 143 6.39 0.73 9.66
N VAL A 144 7.67 0.38 9.70
CA VAL A 144 8.31 -0.11 10.93
C VAL A 144 8.83 1.11 11.68
N TYR A 145 8.48 1.19 12.96
CA TYR A 145 8.97 2.20 13.87
C TYR A 145 9.66 1.53 15.06
N ARG A 146 10.65 2.20 15.63
CA ARG A 146 11.30 1.82 16.88
C ARG A 146 10.80 2.72 18.01
N HIS A 147 10.32 2.14 19.09
CA HIS A 147 9.93 2.87 20.29
C HIS A 147 11.17 3.31 21.08
N SER A 148 11.03 4.32 21.94
CA SER A 148 12.05 4.71 22.92
C SER A 148 12.53 3.56 23.81
N CYS A 149 11.69 2.55 24.05
CA CYS A 149 12.07 1.32 24.77
C CYS A 149 12.88 0.31 23.92
N GLY A 150 13.21 0.64 22.67
CA GLY A 150 13.92 -0.23 21.72
C GLY A 150 13.04 -1.21 20.94
N HIS A 151 11.75 -1.36 21.28
CA HIS A 151 10.85 -2.29 20.59
C HIS A 151 10.48 -1.80 19.18
N GLU A 152 10.60 -2.69 18.19
CA GLU A 152 10.21 -2.40 16.82
C GLU A 152 8.85 -3.00 16.48
N GLN A 153 7.99 -2.23 15.84
CA GLN A 153 6.71 -2.76 15.37
C GLN A 153 6.20 -2.05 14.12
N ALA A 154 5.43 -2.79 13.32
CA ALA A 154 4.73 -2.24 12.19
C ALA A 154 3.49 -1.46 12.66
N ILE A 155 3.41 -0.18 12.33
CA ILE A 155 2.29 0.71 12.65
C ILE A 155 1.77 1.32 11.35
N ALA A 156 0.45 1.39 11.21
CA ALA A 156 -0.17 2.10 10.10
C ALA A 156 0.12 3.61 10.22
N ARG A 157 0.42 4.29 9.11
CA ARG A 157 0.71 5.75 9.09
C ARG A 157 -0.40 6.56 9.77
N ALA A 158 -1.66 6.24 9.49
CA ALA A 158 -2.81 6.89 10.11
C ALA A 158 -2.89 6.70 11.64
N ASN A 159 -2.44 5.54 12.14
CA ASN A 159 -2.39 5.30 13.58
C ASN A 159 -1.25 6.10 14.22
N MET A 160 -0.07 6.18 13.57
CA MET A 160 1.02 7.04 14.02
C MET A 160 0.57 8.50 14.12
N GLN A 161 -0.15 9.00 13.12
CA GLN A 161 -0.71 10.35 13.12
C GLN A 161 -1.73 10.59 14.23
N SER A 162 -2.69 9.68 14.39
CA SER A 162 -3.77 9.82 15.38
C SER A 162 -3.37 9.48 16.81
N GLY A 163 -2.27 8.75 17.02
CA GLY A 163 -1.87 8.25 18.35
C GLY A 163 -2.64 7.01 18.81
N ARG A 164 -3.47 6.41 17.95
CA ARG A 164 -4.33 5.28 18.30
C ARG A 164 -3.59 3.94 18.26
N PHE A 165 -2.55 3.80 19.07
CA PHE A 165 -1.73 2.60 19.19
C PHE A 165 -0.91 2.64 20.48
N ASN A 166 -0.38 1.50 20.89
CA ASN A 166 0.55 1.38 22.02
C ASN A 166 1.79 0.60 21.61
N CYS A 167 2.90 0.80 22.33
CA CYS A 167 4.06 -0.08 22.20
C CYS A 167 3.70 -1.48 22.68
N ALA A 168 3.88 -2.50 21.84
CA ALA A 168 3.52 -3.88 22.20
C ALA A 168 4.43 -4.49 23.29
N SER A 169 5.54 -3.84 23.63
CA SER A 169 6.44 -4.26 24.70
C SER A 169 6.18 -3.57 26.04
N CYS A 170 6.09 -2.24 26.07
CA CYS A 170 6.00 -1.48 27.32
C CYS A 170 4.76 -0.56 27.41
N GLY A 171 3.92 -0.52 26.37
CA GLY A 171 2.73 0.31 26.40
C GLY A 171 1.73 -0.22 27.41
N GLU A 172 1.01 0.67 28.08
CA GLU A 172 -0.04 0.31 29.02
C GLU A 172 -1.40 0.40 28.31
N GLY A 173 -2.08 -0.74 28.18
CA GLY A 173 -3.38 -0.78 27.51
C GLY A 173 -3.91 -2.20 27.31
N TRP A 174 -5.19 -2.30 26.96
CA TRP A 174 -5.84 -3.60 26.75
C TRP A 174 -5.17 -4.44 25.65
N SER A 175 -4.57 -3.78 24.65
CA SER A 175 -3.87 -4.42 23.54
C SER A 175 -2.46 -4.91 23.89
N THR A 176 -1.87 -4.46 24.99
CA THR A 176 -0.49 -4.78 25.39
C THR A 176 -0.44 -5.74 26.57
N ALA A 177 -1.54 -5.89 27.31
CA ALA A 177 -1.69 -6.92 28.33
C ALA A 177 -1.58 -8.34 27.72
N PRO A 178 -1.01 -9.31 28.46
CA PRO A 178 -1.05 -10.72 28.08
C PRO A 178 -2.46 -11.17 27.70
N SER A 179 -2.54 -12.05 26.70
CA SER A 179 -3.81 -12.52 26.17
C SER A 179 -3.69 -13.98 25.77
N PHE A 180 -4.81 -14.61 25.44
CA PHE A 180 -4.85 -15.99 24.98
C PHE A 180 -5.53 -16.06 23.62
N ILE A 181 -5.12 -17.00 22.78
CA ILE A 181 -5.95 -17.51 21.69
C ILE A 181 -6.52 -18.85 22.14
N TYR A 182 -7.80 -19.08 21.92
CA TYR A 182 -8.51 -20.24 22.45
C TYR A 182 -9.37 -20.93 21.40
N CYS A 183 -9.65 -22.20 21.66
CA CYS A 183 -10.73 -22.97 21.04
C CYS A 183 -11.77 -23.31 22.11
N MET A 184 -13.03 -22.93 21.88
CA MET A 184 -14.17 -23.29 22.73
C MET A 184 -15.17 -24.15 21.97
N CYS A 185 -15.82 -25.08 22.65
CA CYS A 185 -16.95 -25.85 22.13
C CYS A 185 -18.25 -25.44 22.84
N PHE A 186 -19.36 -25.45 22.11
CA PHE A 186 -20.70 -25.14 22.61
C PHE A 186 -21.68 -26.24 22.20
N ALA A 187 -22.52 -26.66 23.14
CA ALA A 187 -23.69 -27.48 22.85
C ALA A 187 -24.93 -26.59 22.92
N LEU A 188 -25.52 -26.30 21.75
CA LEU A 188 -26.70 -25.42 21.64
C LEU A 188 -27.96 -26.28 21.46
N PRO A 189 -29.10 -25.89 22.06
CA PRO A 189 -30.37 -26.59 21.87
C PRO A 189 -30.74 -26.74 20.39
N GLY A 190 -31.03 -27.96 19.95
CA GLY A 190 -31.49 -28.25 18.59
C GLY A 190 -30.41 -28.15 17.50
N LEU A 191 -29.13 -28.06 17.87
CA LEU A 191 -28.02 -27.94 16.93
C LEU A 191 -26.91 -28.95 17.23
N ALA A 192 -26.20 -29.34 16.18
CA ALA A 192 -24.94 -30.05 16.33
C ALA A 192 -23.93 -29.18 17.10
N PRO A 193 -22.95 -29.78 17.81
CA PRO A 193 -21.93 -29.03 18.53
C PRO A 193 -21.19 -28.04 17.62
N LEU A 194 -20.87 -26.88 18.19
CA LEU A 194 -20.22 -25.79 17.48
C LEU A 194 -18.90 -25.43 18.14
N VAL A 195 -17.91 -25.01 17.35
CA VAL A 195 -16.60 -24.58 17.87
C VAL A 195 -16.28 -23.15 17.51
N LYS A 196 -15.53 -22.49 18.40
CA LYS A 196 -15.12 -21.11 18.26
C LYS A 196 -13.62 -20.97 18.47
N LEU A 197 -12.95 -20.46 17.44
CA LEU A 197 -11.66 -19.81 17.57
C LEU A 197 -11.88 -18.34 17.99
N GLY A 198 -11.08 -17.86 18.93
CA GLY A 198 -11.09 -16.46 19.34
C GLY A 198 -9.91 -16.10 20.21
N PHE A 199 -9.83 -14.83 20.62
CA PHE A 199 -8.82 -14.36 21.56
C PHE A 199 -9.46 -13.57 22.70
N SER A 200 -8.85 -13.62 23.88
CA SER A 200 -9.26 -12.81 25.04
C SER A 200 -8.18 -12.80 26.12
N ARG A 201 -8.21 -11.77 26.99
CA ARG A 201 -7.36 -11.70 28.19
C ARG A 201 -7.65 -12.82 29.20
N ASN A 202 -8.90 -13.26 29.28
CA ASN A 202 -9.35 -14.29 30.21
C ASN A 202 -10.42 -15.16 29.52
N PRO A 203 -10.01 -16.31 28.95
CA PRO A 203 -10.91 -17.25 28.27
C PRO A 203 -12.09 -17.72 29.13
N ASP A 204 -11.89 -18.01 30.41
CA ASP A 204 -12.97 -18.42 31.32
C ASP A 204 -14.03 -17.33 31.47
N SER A 205 -13.59 -16.11 31.78
CA SER A 205 -14.50 -14.98 31.88
C SER A 205 -15.23 -14.72 30.56
N ARG A 206 -14.53 -14.89 29.44
CA ARG A 206 -15.09 -14.75 28.10
C ARG A 206 -16.19 -15.78 27.85
N LEU A 207 -15.93 -17.05 28.16
CA LEU A 207 -16.88 -18.15 28.02
C LEU A 207 -18.12 -17.93 28.89
N HIS A 208 -17.93 -17.72 30.19
CA HIS A 208 -19.03 -17.73 31.15
C HIS A 208 -19.88 -16.46 31.15
N TRP A 209 -19.27 -15.29 30.94
CA TRP A 209 -19.95 -14.01 31.16
C TRP A 209 -20.17 -13.16 29.90
N GLN A 210 -19.47 -13.45 28.80
CA GLN A 210 -19.48 -12.56 27.63
C GLN A 210 -20.06 -13.20 26.37
N LEU A 211 -19.83 -14.51 26.17
CA LEU A 211 -20.26 -15.20 24.95
C LEU A 211 -21.63 -15.85 25.08
N LYS A 212 -21.92 -16.50 26.20
CA LYS A 212 -23.20 -17.15 26.43
C LYS A 212 -24.27 -16.11 26.78
N ARG A 213 -25.48 -16.27 26.22
CA ARG A 213 -26.65 -15.44 26.59
C ARG A 213 -27.41 -15.98 27.80
N SER A 214 -27.23 -17.27 28.10
CA SER A 214 -27.76 -17.91 29.30
C SER A 214 -26.62 -18.65 30.03
N PRO A 215 -26.53 -18.58 31.37
CA PRO A 215 -25.53 -19.31 32.14
C PRO A 215 -25.61 -20.82 31.94
N ASP A 216 -26.82 -21.36 31.77
CA ASP A 216 -27.12 -22.81 31.65
C ASP A 216 -26.63 -23.42 30.34
N LEU A 217 -26.23 -22.59 29.38
CA LEU A 217 -25.71 -23.07 28.11
C LEU A 217 -24.35 -23.77 28.33
N SER A 218 -24.27 -25.02 27.87
CA SER A 218 -23.06 -25.83 27.96
C SER A 218 -21.99 -25.34 27.00
N GLY A 219 -20.81 -25.07 27.54
CA GLY A 219 -19.65 -24.68 26.76
C GLY A 219 -18.36 -24.93 27.53
N HIS A 220 -17.31 -25.27 26.80
CA HIS A 220 -16.03 -25.72 27.37
C HIS A 220 -14.88 -25.09 26.61
N ILE A 221 -13.81 -24.75 27.32
CA ILE A 221 -12.54 -24.38 26.70
C ILE A 221 -11.82 -25.68 26.37
N LEU A 222 -11.59 -25.94 25.08
CA LEU A 222 -10.85 -27.11 24.62
C LEU A 222 -9.34 -26.87 24.72
N ARG A 223 -8.90 -25.65 24.43
CA ARG A 223 -7.50 -25.23 24.53
C ARG A 223 -7.38 -23.71 24.61
N SER A 224 -6.35 -23.25 25.31
CA SER A 224 -5.91 -21.84 25.29
C SER A 224 -4.39 -21.77 25.22
N VAL A 225 -3.87 -20.95 24.31
CA VAL A 225 -2.43 -20.70 24.15
C VAL A 225 -2.12 -19.29 24.63
N PRO A 226 -1.19 -19.12 25.59
CA PRO A 226 -0.78 -17.80 26.07
C PRO A 226 -0.02 -17.04 24.98
N ILE A 227 -0.36 -15.78 24.81
CA ILE A 227 0.27 -14.86 23.86
C ILE A 227 0.74 -13.63 24.62
N ARG A 228 1.95 -13.20 24.28
CA ARG A 228 2.64 -12.06 24.91
C ARG A 228 1.74 -10.84 25.11
N ASN A 229 0.92 -10.51 24.13
CA ASN A 229 -0.03 -9.41 24.24
C ASN A 229 -1.27 -9.58 23.33
N GLY A 230 -2.33 -8.84 23.65
CA GLY A 230 -3.59 -8.81 22.91
C GLY A 230 -3.46 -8.39 21.43
N HIS A 231 -2.50 -7.52 21.09
CA HIS A 231 -2.27 -7.10 19.70
C HIS A 231 -1.78 -8.28 18.84
N THR A 232 -0.78 -9.01 19.35
CA THR A 232 -0.28 -10.22 18.70
C THR A 232 -1.37 -11.29 18.62
N ALA A 233 -2.14 -11.47 19.71
CA ALA A 233 -3.23 -12.43 19.74
C ALA A 233 -4.32 -12.12 18.68
N GLN A 234 -4.75 -10.86 18.57
CA GLN A 234 -5.71 -10.43 17.56
C GLN A 234 -5.16 -10.61 16.14
N SER A 235 -3.90 -10.27 15.89
CA SER A 235 -3.32 -10.42 14.54
C SER A 235 -3.21 -11.89 14.13
N LEU A 236 -2.86 -12.78 15.04
CA LEU A 236 -2.77 -14.22 14.79
C LEU A 236 -4.16 -14.83 14.60
N GLU A 237 -5.13 -14.48 15.45
CA GLU A 237 -6.52 -14.93 15.33
C GLU A 237 -7.13 -14.54 13.97
N LYS A 238 -6.93 -13.30 13.51
CA LYS A 238 -7.37 -12.87 12.18
C LYS A 238 -6.75 -13.68 11.04
N LYS A 239 -5.45 -14.01 11.14
CA LYS A 239 -4.76 -14.84 10.14
C LYS A 239 -5.33 -16.26 10.11
N MET A 240 -5.55 -16.85 11.29
CA MET A 240 -6.17 -18.17 11.39
C MET A 240 -7.59 -18.17 10.82
N HIS A 241 -8.42 -17.18 11.15
CA HIS A 241 -9.76 -17.05 10.54
C HIS A 241 -9.70 -16.86 9.02
N ALA A 242 -8.73 -16.11 8.50
CA ALA A 242 -8.54 -15.98 7.06
C ALA A 242 -8.19 -17.33 6.40
N ALA A 243 -7.28 -18.11 6.99
CA ALA A 243 -6.92 -19.45 6.51
C ALA A 243 -8.12 -20.42 6.57
N LEU A 244 -8.83 -20.46 7.70
CA LEU A 244 -10.00 -21.32 7.88
C LEU A 244 -11.12 -20.97 6.88
N ARG A 245 -11.38 -19.69 6.63
CA ARG A 245 -12.39 -19.29 5.63
C ARG A 245 -12.00 -19.64 4.20
N ARG A 246 -10.70 -19.60 3.89
CA ARG A 246 -10.19 -19.96 2.57
C ARG A 246 -10.32 -21.47 2.32
N ASN A 247 -9.96 -22.28 3.32
CA ASN A 247 -9.81 -23.73 3.16
C ASN A 247 -11.06 -24.53 3.60
N HIS A 248 -11.91 -23.95 4.45
CA HIS A 248 -13.06 -24.62 5.08
C HIS A 248 -14.30 -23.73 5.13
N ARG A 249 -14.61 -23.07 4.00
CA ARG A 249 -15.74 -22.13 3.90
C ARG A 249 -17.07 -22.74 4.35
N ASP A 250 -17.32 -24.00 3.99
CA ASP A 250 -18.57 -24.71 4.29
C ASP A 250 -18.72 -25.06 5.77
N SER A 251 -17.63 -24.99 6.53
CA SER A 251 -17.65 -25.20 7.99
C SER A 251 -18.04 -23.95 8.77
N VAL A 252 -18.18 -22.79 8.12
CA VAL A 252 -18.60 -21.54 8.77
C VAL A 252 -20.11 -21.56 9.00
N ILE A 253 -20.53 -21.44 10.26
CA ILE A 253 -21.96 -21.45 10.62
C ILE A 253 -22.55 -20.05 10.44
N PRO A 254 -23.69 -19.92 9.74
CA PRO A 254 -24.37 -18.64 9.61
C PRO A 254 -24.87 -18.09 10.96
N PRO A 255 -24.76 -16.77 11.23
CA PRO A 255 -25.10 -16.17 12.52
C PRO A 255 -26.53 -16.42 13.01
N GLU A 256 -27.50 -16.46 12.11
CA GLU A 256 -28.91 -16.73 12.40
C GLU A 256 -29.11 -18.07 13.13
N ARG A 257 -28.22 -19.05 12.90
CA ARG A 257 -28.31 -20.36 13.55
C ARG A 257 -27.90 -20.33 15.01
N TYR A 258 -27.08 -19.40 15.49
CA TYR A 258 -26.59 -19.42 16.89
C TYR A 258 -26.86 -18.14 17.67
N ARG A 259 -27.25 -17.05 17.01
CA ARG A 259 -27.51 -15.74 17.63
C ARG A 259 -28.47 -15.74 18.83
N PRO A 260 -29.50 -16.61 18.90
CA PRO A 260 -30.35 -16.71 20.08
C PRO A 260 -29.59 -17.12 21.35
N TRP A 261 -28.49 -17.86 21.23
CA TRP A 261 -27.74 -18.42 22.36
C TRP A 261 -26.38 -17.76 22.59
N LEU A 262 -25.73 -17.26 21.53
CA LEU A 262 -24.38 -16.71 21.61
C LEU A 262 -24.31 -15.23 21.19
N ARG A 263 -23.46 -14.46 21.89
CA ARG A 263 -23.11 -13.07 21.59
C ARG A 263 -21.69 -12.99 21.02
N VAL A 264 -21.56 -13.31 19.73
CA VAL A 264 -20.28 -13.31 19.02
C VAL A 264 -20.31 -12.38 17.81
N LYS A 265 -19.15 -11.77 17.50
CA LYS A 265 -18.93 -10.97 16.30
C LYS A 265 -18.06 -11.68 15.26
N SER A 266 -17.15 -12.55 15.71
CA SER A 266 -16.34 -13.41 14.85
C SER A 266 -16.98 -14.78 14.68
N GLU A 267 -16.49 -15.51 13.69
CA GLU A 267 -17.00 -16.76 13.15
C GLU A 267 -17.20 -17.84 14.24
N ILE A 268 -18.19 -18.69 13.98
CA ILE A 268 -18.45 -19.97 14.65
C ILE A 268 -18.37 -21.04 13.58
N TYR A 269 -17.80 -22.19 13.92
CA TYR A 269 -17.56 -23.28 13.00
C TYR A 269 -18.29 -24.55 13.43
N ALA A 270 -18.55 -25.45 12.47
CA ALA A 270 -19.03 -26.79 12.75
C ALA A 270 -18.01 -27.60 13.56
N ALA A 271 -18.48 -28.54 14.40
CA ALA A 271 -17.61 -29.40 15.22
C ALA A 271 -16.52 -30.15 14.44
N GLY A 272 -16.77 -30.51 13.18
CA GLY A 272 -15.77 -31.18 12.33
C GLY A 272 -14.47 -30.38 12.14
N LEU A 273 -14.51 -29.04 12.34
CA LEU A 273 -13.32 -28.19 12.24
C LEU A 273 -12.49 -28.15 13.53
N GLN A 274 -12.96 -28.78 14.61
CA GLN A 274 -12.26 -28.81 15.89
C GLN A 274 -10.81 -29.32 15.77
N PRO A 275 -10.50 -30.46 15.12
CA PRO A 275 -9.13 -30.98 15.06
C PRO A 275 -8.19 -30.02 14.32
N VAL A 276 -8.68 -29.34 13.29
CA VAL A 276 -7.91 -28.36 12.51
C VAL A 276 -7.59 -27.13 13.37
N ILE A 277 -8.57 -26.60 14.10
CA ILE A 277 -8.35 -25.47 15.01
C ILE A 277 -7.39 -25.83 16.13
N LEU A 278 -7.52 -27.02 16.72
CA LEU A 278 -6.61 -27.48 17.78
C LEU A 278 -5.18 -27.61 17.25
N LYS A 279 -4.99 -28.16 16.05
CA LYS A 279 -3.68 -28.21 15.39
C LYS A 279 -3.08 -26.83 15.17
N LEU A 280 -3.86 -25.85 14.71
CA LEU A 280 -3.38 -24.46 14.56
C LEU A 280 -2.91 -23.85 15.89
N LEU A 281 -3.53 -24.23 17.00
CA LEU A 281 -3.12 -23.81 18.34
C LEU A 281 -1.86 -24.54 18.80
N ASP A 282 -1.74 -25.85 18.53
CA ASP A 282 -0.52 -26.63 18.76
C ASP A 282 0.69 -26.05 18.03
N ASP A 283 0.53 -25.78 16.74
CA ASP A 283 1.57 -25.20 15.88
C ASP A 283 2.00 -23.82 16.42
N LEU A 284 1.04 -23.02 16.90
CA LEU A 284 1.33 -21.73 17.52
C LEU A 284 2.11 -21.85 18.84
N ASP A 285 1.73 -22.80 19.69
CA ASP A 285 2.32 -23.04 21.02
C ASP A 285 3.76 -23.58 20.92
N THR A 286 4.00 -24.43 19.93
CA THR A 286 5.33 -25.00 19.63
C THR A 286 6.25 -24.07 18.83
N GLY A 287 5.74 -22.90 18.40
CA GLY A 287 6.50 -21.93 17.59
C GLY A 287 6.71 -22.35 16.13
N LEU A 288 6.15 -23.48 15.72
CA LEU A 288 6.06 -23.92 14.33
C LEU A 288 5.03 -23.04 13.63
N ARG A 289 5.46 -21.90 13.09
CA ARG A 289 4.57 -21.09 12.25
C ARG A 289 4.01 -21.98 11.15
N ALA A 290 2.68 -22.03 11.03
CA ALA A 290 1.98 -22.46 9.84
C ALA A 290 2.43 -21.57 8.66
N THR A 291 3.53 -21.95 8.04
CA THR A 291 3.95 -21.55 6.72
C THR A 291 3.08 -22.32 5.74
N ASP A 292 2.09 -21.62 5.17
CA ASP A 292 1.76 -21.85 3.76
C ASP A 292 2.88 -21.21 2.94
#